data_AF-A0AA88RK07-F1
#
_entry.id   AF-A0AA88RK07-F1
#
_cell.length_a   1.000
_cell.length_b   1.000
_cell.length_c   1.000
_cell.angle_alpha   90.00
_cell.angle_beta   90.00
_cell.angle_gamma   90.00
#
_symmetry.space_group_name_H-M   'P 1'
#
loop_
_entity.id
_entity.type
_entity.pdbx_description
1 polymer ?
#
loop_
_entity_poly.entity_id
_entity_poly.type
_entity_poly.pdbx_seq_one_letter_code
_entity_poly.pdbx_strand_id
1 'polypeptide(L)'
;MEISEETVMVDSSRLKSVVWRDFDRVKKGDKCVAVCRHCKKRLSGSSTSGTSHLRNHLVRCRRRSNNDISQLLATRGKRKEGTLALANYDFEQELRKIEKTSLMKTEFEEGQTKDGTTVVGISTFDHKRSRFNLARMIILHGYPLSMVEHVGFRTFVRNLQPLFELVSFAEVEADCKHIYHNEKQKVAELLEKLPGKVSLTVDMWVGKADAKYLCLTAHYIDDTWLLNKKILNFIMVDPSHTEDMLSEFIMTSLMDWGMDRKLFAMTFDDSSYDNVACRIRERLSQNRFLLCKGQLFEVRCAANVIKLMVQDILEALDEVIHKVRDSISYIRSSQAIQGKFDELSLVVGVSSQRSLFLDNPLRWNSTYVMLDVALEYKEVFSVLQEQDPAYTACPSDIDWNRARTITSFLKLFVEVSNELYNGHDTYSPLASDGLVGGSGGESADSRSSSSVTLAICNNGN
;
A
#
# COMPACT_ATOMS: atom_id res chain seq x y z
N MET A 1 64.91 19.45 5.11
CA MET A 1 64.03 20.35 4.33
C MET A 1 62.61 20.06 4.76
N GLU A 2 62.07 20.99 5.54
CA GLU A 2 60.77 21.11 6.23
C GLU A 2 59.77 19.93 6.17
N ILE A 3 59.61 19.29 7.34
CA ILE A 3 58.43 18.50 7.70
C ILE A 3 57.28 19.49 7.91
N SER A 4 56.37 19.64 6.94
CA SER A 4 55.16 20.44 7.15
C SER A 4 54.15 19.61 7.95
N GLU A 5 54.09 19.84 9.27
CA GLU A 5 53.06 19.32 10.16
C GLU A 5 51.66 19.75 9.67
N GLU A 6 50.89 18.82 9.10
CA GLU A 6 49.47 19.03 8.83
C GLU A 6 48.68 18.69 10.11
N THR A 7 48.33 19.70 10.90
CA THR A 7 47.44 19.53 12.06
C THR A 7 45.98 19.43 11.60
N VAL A 8 45.33 18.29 11.86
CA VAL A 8 43.90 18.08 11.63
C VAL A 8 43.11 18.68 12.80
N MET A 9 42.26 19.67 12.53
CA MET A 9 41.32 20.17 13.55
C MET A 9 40.04 19.35 13.49
N VAL A 10 39.95 18.31 14.33
CA VAL A 10 38.74 17.50 14.50
C VAL A 10 37.88 18.12 15.60
N ASP A 11 37.17 19.20 15.28
CA ASP A 11 35.95 19.52 16.04
C ASP A 11 34.96 20.32 15.17
N SER A 12 34.05 19.61 14.51
CA SER A 12 32.99 20.18 13.66
C SER A 12 31.81 20.72 14.46
N SER A 13 31.79 20.52 15.79
CA SER A 13 30.68 20.88 16.70
C SER A 13 30.40 22.38 16.78
N ARG A 14 31.34 23.24 16.36
CA ARG A 14 31.20 24.71 16.39
C ARG A 14 30.87 25.36 15.04
N LEU A 15 30.71 24.60 13.96
CA LEU A 15 30.49 25.15 12.62
C LEU A 15 28.99 25.18 12.26
N LYS A 16 28.45 26.37 12.03
CA LYS A 16 27.01 26.64 11.80
C LYS A 16 26.41 25.98 10.55
N SER A 17 27.20 25.41 9.63
CA SER A 17 26.70 24.90 8.34
C SER A 17 26.80 23.39 8.24
N VAL A 18 25.68 22.73 7.94
CA VAL A 18 25.53 21.28 7.79
C VAL A 18 26.53 20.67 6.80
N VAL A 19 26.99 21.45 5.81
CA VAL A 19 27.97 21.04 4.79
C VAL A 19 29.27 20.50 5.41
N TRP A 20 29.66 20.95 6.61
CA TRP A 20 30.87 20.48 7.29
C TRP A 20 30.78 19.04 7.81
N ARG A 21 29.61 18.38 7.78
CA ARG A 21 29.51 16.93 8.07
C ARG A 21 30.27 16.09 7.05
N ASP A 22 30.43 16.60 5.83
CA ASP A 22 31.06 15.90 4.70
C ASP A 22 32.50 16.37 4.38
N PHE A 23 33.08 17.26 5.20
CA PHE A 23 34.42 17.82 4.98
C PHE A 23 35.25 17.87 6.26
N ASP A 24 36.55 17.54 6.14
CA ASP A 24 37.53 17.75 7.19
C ASP A 24 38.25 19.10 7.00
N ARG A 25 38.40 19.86 8.08
CA ARG A 25 39.11 21.16 8.03
C ARG A 25 40.55 20.97 8.45
N VAL A 26 41.48 21.23 7.54
CA VAL A 26 42.92 21.10 7.76
C VAL A 26 43.56 22.48 7.69
N LYS A 27 44.39 22.83 8.68
CA LYS A 27 45.15 24.08 8.68
C LYS A 27 46.55 23.79 8.15
N LYS A 28 46.97 24.51 7.11
CA LYS A 28 48.33 24.45 6.55
C LYS A 28 48.92 25.86 6.53
N GLY A 29 49.71 26.19 7.56
CA GLY A 29 50.15 27.55 7.82
C GLY A 29 48.96 28.51 8.04
N ASP A 30 48.94 29.64 7.35
CA ASP A 30 47.84 30.64 7.40
C ASP A 30 46.63 30.29 6.53
N LYS A 31 46.64 29.16 5.81
CA LYS A 31 45.54 28.76 4.91
C LYS A 31 44.75 27.60 5.51
N CYS A 32 43.45 27.81 5.67
CA CYS A 32 42.49 26.76 6.00
C CYS A 32 41.98 26.07 4.73
N VAL A 33 42.09 24.75 4.68
CA VAL A 33 41.65 23.90 3.57
C VAL A 33 40.53 22.99 4.05
N ALA A 34 39.47 22.85 3.25
CA ALA A 34 38.40 21.89 3.44
C ALA A 34 38.66 20.67 2.55
N VAL A 35 38.71 19.48 3.12
CA VAL A 35 38.98 18.22 2.40
C VAL A 35 37.71 17.39 2.39
N CYS A 36 37.17 17.08 1.21
CA CYS A 36 35.94 16.28 1.11
C CYS A 36 36.19 14.86 1.65
N ARG A 37 35.32 14.36 2.55
CA ARG A 37 35.45 13.02 3.13
C ARG A 37 35.29 11.90 2.10
N HIS A 38 34.49 12.14 1.06
CA HIS A 38 34.10 11.17 0.02
C HIS A 38 35.14 11.04 -1.10
N CYS A 39 35.53 12.15 -1.72
CA CYS A 39 36.46 12.13 -2.86
C CYS A 39 37.87 12.64 -2.54
N LYS A 40 38.12 13.09 -1.30
CA LYS A 40 39.40 13.67 -0.84
C LYS A 40 39.84 14.93 -1.59
N LYS A 41 38.94 15.57 -2.37
CA LYS A 41 39.24 16.85 -3.04
C LYS A 41 39.43 17.97 -2.02
N ARG A 42 40.49 18.76 -2.20
CA ARG A 42 40.85 19.92 -1.37
C ARG A 42 40.18 21.19 -1.94
N LEU A 43 39.47 21.93 -1.10
CA LEU A 43 38.77 23.17 -1.40
C LEU A 43 39.14 24.25 -0.37
N SER A 44 38.85 25.52 -0.65
CA SER A 44 39.07 26.59 0.34
C SER A 44 38.21 26.35 1.57
N GLY A 45 38.83 26.33 2.74
CA GLY A 45 38.17 26.23 4.05
C GLY A 45 38.23 27.52 4.85
N SER A 46 38.53 28.67 4.22
CA SER A 46 38.57 29.97 4.89
C SER A 46 37.19 30.35 5.47
N SER A 47 37.17 30.95 6.67
CA SER A 47 35.95 31.50 7.28
C SER A 47 35.33 32.64 6.47
N THR A 48 36.10 33.30 5.61
CA THR A 48 35.64 34.43 4.78
C THR A 48 35.03 34.01 3.43
N SER A 49 35.18 32.74 3.01
CA SER A 49 34.75 32.29 1.68
C SER A 49 33.32 31.73 1.60
N GLY A 50 32.57 31.71 2.71
CA GLY A 50 31.25 31.07 2.79
C GLY A 50 31.30 29.54 2.60
N THR A 51 30.14 28.87 2.47
CA THR A 51 30.06 27.39 2.28
C THR A 51 29.42 26.96 0.96
N SER A 52 29.06 27.90 0.08
CA SER A 52 28.36 27.63 -1.18
C SER A 52 29.16 26.77 -2.15
N HIS A 53 30.48 26.99 -2.25
CA HIS A 53 31.36 26.19 -3.12
C HIS A 53 31.53 24.76 -2.60
N LEU A 54 31.52 24.56 -1.28
CA LEU A 54 31.55 23.24 -0.66
C LEU A 54 30.24 22.48 -0.92
N ARG A 55 29.09 23.16 -0.84
CA ARG A 55 27.78 22.58 -1.20
C ARG A 55 27.72 22.19 -2.69
N ASN A 56 28.15 23.09 -3.58
CA ASN A 56 28.19 22.82 -5.03
C ASN A 56 29.10 21.63 -5.36
N HIS A 57 30.17 21.43 -4.58
CA HIS A 57 31.00 20.25 -4.71
C HIS A 57 30.25 18.96 -4.32
N LEU A 58 29.51 18.94 -3.20
CA LEU A 58 28.76 17.76 -2.77
C LEU A 58 27.72 17.30 -3.80
N VAL A 59 27.01 18.24 -4.44
CA VAL A 59 26.04 17.95 -5.51
C VAL A 59 26.69 17.23 -6.71
N ARG A 60 27.98 17.46 -6.96
CA ARG A 60 28.73 16.91 -8.11
C ARG A 60 29.76 15.86 -7.72
N CYS A 61 29.84 15.48 -6.43
CA CYS A 61 30.88 14.59 -5.93
C CYS A 61 30.56 13.14 -6.33
N ARG A 62 31.19 12.66 -7.41
CA ARG A 62 30.97 11.32 -7.99
C ARG A 62 31.20 10.13 -7.05
N ARG A 63 31.91 10.33 -5.92
CA ARG A 63 32.18 9.29 -4.91
C ARG A 63 31.27 9.36 -3.69
N ARG A 64 30.32 10.31 -3.65
CA ARG A 64 29.28 10.34 -2.63
C ARG A 64 28.15 9.40 -3.07
N SER A 65 27.80 8.42 -2.24
CA SER A 65 26.57 7.64 -2.42
C SER A 65 25.38 8.60 -2.25
N ASN A 66 24.58 8.79 -3.31
CA ASN A 66 23.44 9.72 -3.31
C ASN A 66 22.23 9.08 -2.60
N ASN A 67 22.29 8.98 -1.26
CA ASN A 67 21.18 8.47 -0.44
C ASN A 67 20.49 9.56 0.38
N ASP A 68 20.57 10.83 -0.01
CA ASP A 68 19.90 11.91 0.71
C ASP A 68 18.91 12.65 -0.21
N ILE A 69 17.65 12.22 -0.12
CA ILE A 69 16.47 12.69 -0.87
C ILE A 69 16.26 14.22 -0.71
N SER A 70 16.79 14.80 0.36
CA SER A 70 16.62 16.20 0.75
C SER A 70 17.18 17.22 -0.26
N GLN A 71 18.06 16.83 -1.19
CA GLN A 71 18.64 17.76 -2.19
C GLN A 71 17.99 17.71 -3.58
N LEU A 72 17.12 16.73 -3.86
CA LEU A 72 16.36 16.67 -5.12
C LEU A 72 15.23 17.71 -5.18
N LEU A 73 14.72 18.13 -4.02
CA LEU A 73 13.64 19.12 -3.91
C LEU A 73 14.12 20.57 -4.02
N ALA A 74 15.41 20.85 -3.78
CA ALA A 74 15.95 22.22 -3.82
C ALA A 74 16.25 22.73 -5.25
N THR A 75 16.23 21.87 -6.27
CA THR A 75 16.48 22.25 -7.68
C THR A 75 15.23 22.57 -8.49
N ARG A 76 14.02 22.47 -7.93
CA ARG A 76 12.76 22.77 -8.65
C ARG A 76 12.19 24.18 -8.40
N GLY A 77 12.98 25.07 -7.82
CA GLY A 77 12.61 26.49 -7.64
C GLY A 77 13.03 27.34 -8.84
N LYS A 78 12.03 27.77 -9.62
CA LYS A 78 12.05 28.72 -10.76
C LYS A 78 11.95 28.08 -12.15
N ARG A 79 10.74 27.66 -12.52
CA ARG A 79 10.24 27.82 -13.90
C ARG A 79 8.89 28.54 -13.85
N LYS A 80 8.75 29.52 -14.73
CA LYS A 80 7.59 30.40 -14.94
C LYS A 80 6.37 29.61 -15.39
N GLU A 81 5.20 30.17 -15.10
CA GLU A 81 3.86 29.78 -15.57
C GLU A 81 3.86 29.36 -17.03
N GLY A 82 3.26 28.19 -17.27
CA GLY A 82 3.04 27.59 -18.59
C GLY A 82 2.32 26.26 -18.41
N THR A 83 1.12 26.19 -18.96
CA THR A 83 0.14 25.09 -18.99
C THR A 83 0.75 23.69 -18.84
N LEU A 84 0.38 22.98 -17.77
CA LEU A 84 0.76 21.58 -17.55
C LEU A 84 -0.10 20.68 -18.44
N ALA A 85 0.50 20.19 -19.52
CA ALA A 85 -0.05 19.07 -20.27
C ALA A 85 -0.04 17.81 -19.39
N LEU A 86 -1.20 17.16 -19.28
CA LEU A 86 -1.36 15.83 -18.71
C LEU A 86 -0.53 14.84 -19.53
N ALA A 87 0.39 14.12 -18.87
CA ALA A 87 1.11 13.03 -19.50
C ALA A 87 0.14 11.85 -19.67
N ASN A 88 -0.03 11.40 -20.92
CA ASN A 88 -0.79 10.20 -21.25
C ASN A 88 -0.21 8.99 -20.52
N TYR A 89 -1.06 8.33 -19.74
CA TYR A 89 -0.78 7.11 -19.02
C TYR A 89 -0.93 5.93 -19.98
N ASP A 90 0.19 5.34 -20.40
CA ASP A 90 0.24 4.18 -21.28
C ASP A 90 0.31 2.88 -20.44
N PHE A 91 -0.79 2.13 -20.49
CA PHE A 91 -1.08 0.93 -19.70
C PHE A 91 -0.19 -0.27 -20.07
N GLU A 92 0.38 -0.31 -21.28
CA GLU A 92 1.19 -1.45 -21.74
C GLU A 92 2.60 -1.53 -21.12
N GLN A 93 3.11 -0.41 -20.60
CA GLN A 93 4.48 -0.34 -20.07
C GLN A 93 4.60 -0.92 -18.65
N GLU A 94 3.51 -0.94 -17.87
CA GLU A 94 3.47 -1.51 -16.51
C GLU A 94 3.42 -3.04 -16.51
N LEU A 95 2.76 -3.67 -17.49
CA LEU A 95 2.74 -5.13 -17.65
C LEU A 95 4.16 -5.72 -17.80
N ARG A 96 5.06 -5.00 -18.50
CA ARG A 96 6.46 -5.42 -18.67
C ARG A 96 7.33 -5.20 -17.43
N LYS A 97 6.92 -4.32 -16.50
CA LYS A 97 7.57 -4.18 -15.18
C LYS A 97 7.11 -5.28 -14.23
N ILE A 98 5.85 -5.72 -14.30
CA ILE A 98 5.31 -6.82 -13.48
C ILE A 98 6.09 -8.12 -13.72
N GLU A 99 6.37 -8.47 -14.98
CA GLU A 99 7.18 -9.66 -15.32
C GLU A 99 8.61 -9.61 -14.77
N LYS A 100 9.22 -8.42 -14.68
CA LYS A 100 10.60 -8.26 -14.17
C LYS A 100 10.69 -8.16 -12.64
N THR A 101 9.60 -7.83 -11.96
CA THR A 101 9.58 -7.57 -10.50
C THR A 101 9.14 -8.80 -9.69
N SER A 102 8.50 -9.78 -10.34
CA SER A 102 8.14 -11.07 -9.72
C SER A 102 9.33 -11.99 -9.40
N LEU A 103 10.56 -11.60 -9.76
CA LEU A 103 11.79 -12.29 -9.38
C LEU A 103 12.37 -11.72 -8.07
N MET A 104 11.57 -11.64 -7.01
CA MET A 104 12.15 -11.59 -5.67
C MET A 104 12.69 -12.98 -5.35
N LYS A 105 14.02 -13.07 -5.21
CA LYS A 105 14.75 -14.27 -4.80
C LYS A 105 14.24 -14.74 -3.44
N THR A 106 13.32 -15.68 -3.43
CA THR A 106 13.14 -16.56 -2.27
C THR A 106 14.36 -17.46 -2.24
N GLU A 107 15.26 -17.26 -1.28
CA GLU A 107 16.32 -18.21 -1.00
C GLU A 107 15.67 -19.55 -0.67
N PHE A 108 15.78 -20.50 -1.59
CA PHE A 108 15.49 -21.90 -1.33
C PHE A 108 16.50 -22.36 -0.27
N GLU A 109 16.02 -22.80 0.89
CA GLU A 109 16.84 -23.60 1.79
C GLU A 109 17.15 -24.95 1.10
N GLU A 110 18.17 -24.95 0.25
CA GLU A 110 18.93 -26.16 -0.05
C GLU A 110 19.77 -26.46 1.19
N GLY A 111 19.51 -27.61 1.81
CA GLY A 111 20.29 -28.09 2.94
C GLY A 111 21.78 -28.09 2.59
N GLN A 112 22.59 -27.43 3.42
CA GLN A 112 24.04 -27.37 3.28
C GLN A 112 24.63 -28.79 3.29
N THR A 113 25.19 -29.23 2.17
CA THR A 113 26.25 -30.25 2.17
C THR A 113 27.55 -29.57 1.75
N LYS A 114 28.50 -29.57 2.69
CA LYS A 114 29.86 -29.10 2.46
C LYS A 114 30.61 -30.10 1.57
N ASP A 115 31.40 -29.49 0.72
CA ASP A 115 32.60 -29.97 0.05
C ASP A 115 32.46 -30.82 -1.22
N GLY A 116 33.28 -30.44 -2.20
CA GLY A 116 33.20 -30.85 -3.58
C GLY A 116 33.54 -32.33 -3.77
N THR A 117 32.59 -33.08 -4.31
CA THR A 117 32.78 -34.19 -5.25
C THR A 117 31.43 -34.43 -5.91
N THR A 118 31.38 -34.38 -7.24
CA THR A 118 30.18 -34.61 -8.05
C THR A 118 29.78 -36.09 -7.97
N VAL A 119 29.13 -36.47 -6.87
CA VAL A 119 28.34 -37.70 -6.80
C VAL A 119 27.00 -37.35 -7.44
N VAL A 120 26.63 -38.02 -8.53
CA VAL A 120 25.26 -38.05 -9.04
C VAL A 120 24.43 -38.74 -7.96
N GLY A 121 24.02 -37.96 -6.95
CA GLY A 121 23.22 -38.44 -5.84
C GLY A 121 21.86 -38.84 -6.40
N ILE A 122 21.50 -40.11 -6.20
CA ILE A 122 20.12 -40.56 -6.35
C ILE A 122 19.29 -39.70 -5.39
N SER A 123 18.58 -38.70 -5.91
CA SER A 123 17.66 -37.91 -5.08
C SER A 123 16.52 -38.82 -4.66
N THR A 124 16.58 -39.33 -3.44
CA THR A 124 15.52 -40.16 -2.87
C THR A 124 14.25 -39.32 -2.77
N PHE A 125 13.14 -39.84 -3.28
CA PHE A 125 11.84 -39.20 -3.18
C PHE A 125 11.46 -38.99 -1.71
N ASP A 126 11.23 -37.73 -1.32
CA ASP A 126 10.76 -37.34 0.01
C ASP A 126 9.27 -36.97 -0.07
N HIS A 127 8.44 -37.89 0.43
CA HIS A 127 6.99 -37.73 0.50
C HIS A 127 6.59 -36.54 1.37
N LYS A 128 7.22 -36.37 2.55
CA LYS A 128 6.88 -35.31 3.50
C LYS A 128 7.19 -33.93 2.94
N ARG A 129 8.37 -33.77 2.31
CA ARG A 129 8.75 -32.51 1.66
C ARG A 129 7.81 -32.17 0.50
N SER A 130 7.41 -33.16 -0.29
CA SER A 130 6.47 -32.98 -1.40
C SER A 130 5.09 -32.53 -0.90
N ARG A 131 4.59 -33.16 0.16
CA ARG A 131 3.31 -32.81 0.82
C ARG A 131 3.35 -31.40 1.39
N PHE A 132 4.43 -31.02 2.07
CA PHE A 132 4.64 -29.66 2.58
C PHE A 132 4.67 -28.62 1.46
N ASN A 133 5.35 -28.91 0.34
CA ASN A 133 5.39 -28.01 -0.81
C ASN A 133 4.03 -27.86 -1.50
N LEU A 134 3.21 -28.91 -1.53
CA LEU A 134 1.84 -28.83 -2.03
C LEU A 134 0.99 -27.88 -1.19
N ALA A 135 1.03 -28.00 0.14
CA ALA A 135 0.34 -27.07 1.03
C ALA A 135 0.84 -25.62 0.86
N ARG A 136 2.16 -25.42 0.73
CA ARG A 136 2.74 -24.10 0.45
C ARG A 136 2.30 -23.52 -0.88
N MET A 137 2.24 -24.33 -1.94
CA MET A 137 1.73 -23.91 -3.25
C MET A 137 0.28 -23.43 -3.15
N ILE A 138 -0.55 -24.19 -2.43
CA ILE A 138 -1.95 -23.84 -2.21
C ILE A 138 -2.09 -22.50 -1.48
N ILE A 139 -1.32 -22.31 -0.40
CA ILE A 139 -1.28 -21.04 0.35
C ILE A 139 -0.80 -19.89 -0.54
N LEU A 140 0.31 -20.08 -1.26
CA LEU A 140 0.96 -19.04 -2.05
C LEU A 140 0.07 -18.53 -3.19
N HIS A 141 -0.70 -19.43 -3.81
CA HIS A 141 -1.52 -19.11 -4.97
C HIS A 141 -3.02 -19.01 -4.66
N GLY A 142 -3.42 -19.16 -3.39
CA GLY A 142 -4.82 -19.09 -2.98
C GLY A 142 -5.69 -20.16 -3.62
N TYR A 143 -5.14 -21.35 -3.89
CA TYR A 143 -5.92 -22.42 -4.50
C TYR A 143 -6.97 -22.99 -3.51
N PRO A 144 -8.13 -23.46 -4.01
CA PRO A 144 -9.05 -24.21 -3.17
C PRO A 144 -8.37 -25.46 -2.62
N LEU A 145 -8.51 -25.71 -1.30
CA LEU A 145 -7.97 -26.92 -0.66
C LEU A 145 -8.48 -28.20 -1.32
N SER A 146 -9.72 -28.18 -1.85
CA SER A 146 -10.34 -29.29 -2.56
C SER A 146 -9.66 -29.68 -3.87
N MET A 147 -8.74 -28.85 -4.41
CA MET A 147 -8.03 -29.17 -5.66
C MET A 147 -7.33 -30.54 -5.61
N VAL A 148 -6.89 -30.96 -4.42
CA VAL A 148 -6.17 -32.23 -4.23
C VAL A 148 -7.04 -33.45 -4.46
N GLU A 149 -8.36 -33.29 -4.39
CA GLU A 149 -9.34 -34.35 -4.60
C GLU A 149 -9.85 -34.40 -6.05
N HIS A 150 -9.59 -33.36 -6.84
CA HIS A 150 -10.03 -33.30 -8.23
C HIS A 150 -9.37 -34.41 -9.07
N VAL A 151 -10.18 -35.14 -9.84
CA VAL A 151 -9.73 -36.29 -10.64
C VAL A 151 -8.56 -35.94 -11.57
N GLY A 152 -8.63 -34.76 -12.21
CA GLY A 152 -7.57 -34.28 -13.10
C GLY A 152 -6.24 -34.05 -12.37
N PHE A 153 -6.27 -33.38 -11.21
CA PHE A 153 -5.07 -33.14 -10.39
C PHE A 153 -4.46 -34.45 -9.89
N ARG A 154 -5.29 -35.37 -9.37
CA ARG A 154 -4.84 -36.69 -8.91
C ARG A 154 -4.19 -37.52 -10.02
N THR A 155 -4.75 -37.47 -11.23
CA THR A 155 -4.18 -38.16 -12.40
C THR A 155 -2.84 -37.54 -12.81
N PHE A 156 -2.77 -36.22 -12.85
CA PHE A 156 -1.54 -35.47 -13.15
C PHE A 156 -0.40 -35.80 -12.17
N VAL A 157 -0.65 -35.73 -10.86
CA VAL A 157 0.37 -36.00 -9.83
C VAL A 157 0.85 -37.46 -9.89
N ARG A 158 -0.07 -38.42 -10.08
CA ARG A 158 0.30 -39.84 -10.25
C ARG A 158 1.23 -40.08 -11.44
N ASN A 159 1.01 -39.37 -12.55
CA ASN A 159 1.86 -39.49 -13.73
C ASN A 159 3.24 -38.85 -13.51
N LEU A 160 3.33 -37.79 -12.71
CA LEU A 160 4.60 -37.14 -12.37
C LEU A 160 5.43 -37.97 -11.39
N GLN A 161 4.79 -38.48 -10.34
CA GLN A 161 5.46 -39.27 -9.30
C GLN A 161 4.49 -40.32 -8.72
N PRO A 162 4.52 -41.57 -9.22
CA PRO A 162 3.60 -42.63 -8.79
C PRO A 162 3.73 -43.01 -7.31
N LEU A 163 4.90 -42.77 -6.69
CA LEU A 163 5.14 -43.06 -5.27
C LEU A 163 4.59 -41.99 -4.32
N PHE A 164 4.10 -40.86 -4.84
CA PHE A 164 3.48 -39.84 -4.00
C PHE A 164 2.07 -40.28 -3.58
N GLU A 165 1.90 -40.54 -2.28
CA GLU A 165 0.57 -40.80 -1.73
C GLU A 165 -0.26 -39.53 -1.80
N LEU A 166 -1.36 -39.61 -2.56
CA LEU A 166 -2.29 -38.50 -2.73
C LEU A 166 -2.95 -38.17 -1.40
N VAL A 167 -2.96 -36.89 -1.07
CA VAL A 167 -3.54 -36.33 0.15
C VAL A 167 -5.02 -36.01 -0.02
N SER A 168 -5.76 -36.13 1.07
CA SER A 168 -7.16 -35.69 1.18
C SER A 168 -7.26 -34.21 1.52
N PHE A 169 -8.47 -33.64 1.38
CA PHE A 169 -8.77 -32.28 1.82
C PHE A 169 -8.34 -32.05 3.28
N ALA A 170 -8.72 -32.96 4.18
CA ALA A 170 -8.46 -32.83 5.62
C ALA A 170 -6.96 -32.85 5.96
N GLU A 171 -6.17 -33.63 5.21
CA GLU A 171 -4.72 -33.71 5.40
C GLU A 171 -4.02 -32.42 4.96
N VAL A 172 -4.40 -31.87 3.81
CA VAL A 172 -3.86 -30.60 3.34
C VAL A 172 -4.28 -29.45 4.23
N GLU A 173 -5.52 -29.47 4.73
CA GLU A 173 -6.00 -28.50 5.72
C GLU A 173 -5.14 -28.56 6.99
N ALA A 174 -4.85 -29.76 7.49
CA ALA A 174 -3.98 -29.95 8.65
C ALA A 174 -2.54 -29.45 8.38
N ASP A 175 -2.00 -29.69 7.18
CA ASP A 175 -0.68 -29.19 6.79
C ASP A 175 -0.64 -27.65 6.72
N CYS A 176 -1.68 -27.04 6.14
CA CYS A 176 -1.81 -25.59 6.08
C CYS A 176 -1.89 -24.99 7.49
N LYS A 177 -2.66 -25.61 8.39
CA LYS A 177 -2.72 -25.22 9.81
C LYS A 177 -1.36 -25.38 10.47
N HIS A 178 -0.63 -26.46 10.20
CA HIS A 178 0.70 -26.68 10.76
C HIS A 178 1.70 -25.60 10.31
N ILE A 179 1.71 -25.27 9.01
CA ILE A 179 2.51 -24.17 8.45
C ILE A 179 2.15 -22.86 9.16
N TYR A 180 0.86 -22.56 9.28
CA TYR A 180 0.39 -21.35 9.96
C TYR A 180 0.88 -21.27 11.40
N HIS A 181 0.78 -22.33 12.19
CA HIS A 181 1.25 -22.31 13.60
C HIS A 181 2.75 -22.08 13.70
N ASN A 182 3.54 -22.70 12.82
CA ASN A 182 4.99 -22.50 12.78
C ASN A 182 5.35 -21.05 12.42
N GLU A 183 4.72 -20.49 11.38
CA GLU A 183 4.94 -19.09 10.99
C GLU A 183 4.42 -18.09 12.04
N LYS A 184 3.30 -18.40 12.69
CA LYS A 184 2.75 -17.62 13.82
C LYS A 184 3.77 -17.54 14.95
N GLN A 185 4.39 -18.66 15.32
CA GLN A 185 5.41 -18.69 16.37
C GLN A 185 6.62 -17.83 15.99
N LYS A 186 7.12 -17.92 14.75
CA LYS A 186 8.24 -17.08 14.28
C LYS A 186 7.92 -15.59 14.37
N VAL A 187 6.69 -15.19 14.00
CA VAL A 187 6.25 -13.79 14.09
C VAL A 187 6.10 -13.37 15.56
N ALA A 188 5.57 -14.22 16.44
CA ALA A 188 5.48 -13.93 17.87
C ALA A 188 6.87 -13.71 18.49
N GLU A 189 7.85 -14.57 18.20
CA GLU A 189 9.22 -14.41 18.65
C GLU A 189 9.88 -13.12 18.10
N LEU A 190 9.60 -12.77 16.85
CA LEU A 190 10.07 -11.53 16.23
C LEU A 190 9.52 -10.30 16.97
N LEU A 191 8.22 -10.27 17.24
CA LEU A 191 7.56 -9.18 17.95
C LEU A 191 8.03 -9.10 19.41
N GLU A 192 8.27 -10.22 20.07
CA GLU A 192 8.80 -10.29 21.43
C GLU A 192 10.26 -9.80 21.52
N LYS A 193 11.09 -10.05 20.49
CA LYS A 193 12.49 -9.56 20.44
C LYS A 193 12.62 -8.13 19.94
N LEU A 194 11.55 -7.56 19.36
CA LEU A 194 11.56 -6.20 18.84
C LEU A 194 11.92 -5.16 19.93
N PRO A 195 12.97 -4.34 19.75
CA PRO A 195 13.31 -3.30 20.73
C PRO A 195 12.32 -2.12 20.72
N GLY A 196 11.71 -1.87 19.56
CA GLY A 196 10.73 -0.82 19.35
C GLY A 196 9.33 -1.14 19.88
N LYS A 197 8.43 -0.20 19.64
CA LYS A 197 7.00 -0.34 19.93
C LYS A 197 6.23 -0.75 18.66
N VAL A 198 5.01 -1.26 18.87
CA VAL A 198 4.10 -1.72 17.82
C VAL A 198 2.87 -0.82 17.79
N SER A 199 2.44 -0.41 16.61
CA SER A 199 1.13 0.22 16.40
C SER A 199 0.17 -0.81 15.82
N LEU A 200 -1.07 -0.82 16.29
CA LEU A 200 -2.07 -1.79 15.85
C LEU A 200 -3.15 -1.09 15.03
N THR A 201 -3.44 -1.61 13.84
CA THR A 201 -4.65 -1.26 13.10
C THR A 201 -5.71 -2.31 13.39
N VAL A 202 -6.90 -1.82 13.70
CA VAL A 202 -8.10 -2.62 13.92
C VAL A 202 -9.09 -2.26 12.83
N ASP A 203 -9.24 -3.16 11.87
CA ASP A 203 -10.12 -2.99 10.72
C ASP A 203 -11.36 -3.86 10.91
N MET A 204 -12.54 -3.27 10.71
CA MET A 204 -13.82 -3.96 10.84
C MET A 204 -14.71 -3.70 9.64
N TRP A 205 -15.28 -4.76 9.08
CA TRP A 205 -16.21 -4.63 7.99
C TRP A 205 -17.32 -5.67 8.07
N VAL A 206 -18.42 -5.34 7.40
CA VAL A 206 -19.57 -6.21 7.23
C VAL A 206 -19.47 -6.86 5.85
N GLY A 207 -19.41 -8.19 5.84
CA GLY A 207 -19.48 -8.99 4.62
C GLY A 207 -20.92 -9.27 4.20
N LYS A 208 -21.10 -10.28 3.34
CA LYS A 208 -22.43 -10.74 2.94
C LYS A 208 -23.15 -11.39 4.13
N ALA A 209 -24.48 -11.31 4.12
CA ALA A 209 -25.35 -11.83 5.18
C ALA A 209 -25.06 -11.24 6.59
N ASP A 210 -24.68 -9.96 6.64
CA ASP A 210 -24.38 -9.21 7.87
C ASP A 210 -23.27 -9.83 8.76
N ALA A 211 -22.45 -10.72 8.20
CA ALA A 211 -21.31 -11.28 8.90
C ALA A 211 -20.25 -10.19 9.13
N LYS A 212 -19.89 -9.96 10.39
CA LYS A 212 -18.86 -8.97 10.76
C LYS A 212 -17.50 -9.64 10.81
N TYR A 213 -16.48 -8.96 10.30
CA TYR A 213 -15.09 -9.40 10.36
C TYR A 213 -14.24 -8.38 11.09
N LEU A 214 -13.22 -8.88 11.79
CA LEU A 214 -12.22 -8.10 12.49
C LEU A 214 -10.84 -8.55 12.04
N CYS A 215 -10.03 -7.59 11.61
CA CYS A 215 -8.63 -7.80 11.32
C CYS A 215 -7.74 -6.97 12.25
N LEU A 216 -6.77 -7.64 12.87
CA LEU A 216 -5.74 -7.00 13.67
C LEU A 216 -4.44 -7.02 12.89
N THR A 217 -3.91 -5.84 12.57
CA THR A 217 -2.64 -5.69 11.84
C THR A 217 -1.63 -4.96 12.70
N ALA A 218 -0.50 -5.59 12.98
CA ALA A 218 0.62 -4.95 13.65
C ALA A 218 1.53 -4.24 12.65
N HIS A 219 1.92 -3.02 13.00
CA HIS A 219 2.86 -2.18 12.27
C HIS A 219 4.03 -1.82 13.19
N TYR A 220 5.25 -2.03 12.73
CA TYR A 220 6.46 -1.78 13.52
C TYR A 220 7.64 -1.40 12.63
N ILE A 221 8.61 -0.71 13.21
CA ILE A 221 9.91 -0.44 12.57
C ILE A 221 10.91 -1.47 13.08
N ASP A 222 11.61 -2.15 12.18
CA ASP A 222 12.68 -3.07 12.53
C ASP A 222 14.02 -2.36 12.81
N ASP A 223 15.03 -3.14 13.16
CA ASP A 223 16.40 -2.69 13.40
C ASP A 223 17.08 -2.09 12.16
N THR A 224 16.59 -2.39 10.96
CA THR A 224 17.04 -1.79 9.69
C THR A 224 16.33 -0.49 9.35
N TRP A 225 15.47 0.02 10.24
CA TRP A 225 14.63 1.20 10.03
C TRP A 225 13.59 1.04 8.91
N LEU A 226 13.17 -0.19 8.62
CA LEU A 226 12.12 -0.46 7.66
C LEU A 226 10.77 -0.65 8.35
N LEU A 227 9.75 -0.03 7.77
CA LEU A 227 8.37 -0.20 8.22
C LEU A 227 7.85 -1.56 7.77
N ASN A 228 7.52 -2.40 8.74
CA ASN A 228 6.96 -3.72 8.54
C ASN A 228 5.49 -3.76 8.96
N LYS A 229 4.72 -4.61 8.29
CA LYS A 229 3.34 -4.92 8.66
C LYS A 229 3.11 -6.43 8.72
N LYS A 230 2.34 -6.90 9.70
CA LYS A 230 1.92 -8.30 9.84
C LYS A 230 0.45 -8.37 10.26
N ILE A 231 -0.34 -9.13 9.51
CA ILE A 231 -1.70 -9.49 9.92
C ILE A 231 -1.57 -10.54 11.03
N LEU A 232 -2.18 -10.25 12.17
CA LEU A 232 -2.11 -11.08 13.36
C LEU A 232 -3.36 -11.93 13.52
N ASN A 233 -4.52 -11.30 13.37
CA ASN A 233 -5.80 -11.98 13.49
C ASN A 233 -6.69 -11.55 12.34
N PHE A 234 -7.46 -12.50 11.83
CA PHE A 234 -8.55 -12.27 10.90
C PHE A 234 -9.67 -13.21 11.33
N ILE A 235 -10.70 -12.66 11.96
CA ILE A 235 -11.76 -13.46 12.56
C ILE A 235 -13.13 -12.92 12.17
N MET A 236 -14.11 -13.83 12.17
CA MET A 236 -15.52 -13.46 12.15
C MET A 236 -15.94 -13.08 13.56
N VAL A 237 -16.63 -11.96 13.71
CA VAL A 237 -17.16 -11.45 14.96
C VAL A 237 -18.65 -11.76 15.00
N ASP A 238 -19.10 -12.37 16.10
CA ASP A 238 -20.52 -12.62 16.31
C ASP A 238 -21.28 -11.27 16.38
N PRO A 239 -22.38 -11.11 15.63
CA PRO A 239 -23.19 -9.88 15.67
C PRO A 239 -23.71 -9.51 17.06
N SER A 240 -23.85 -10.48 17.97
CA SER A 240 -24.25 -10.28 19.36
C SER A 240 -23.13 -9.77 20.27
N HIS A 241 -21.88 -9.73 19.80
CA HIS A 241 -20.77 -9.22 20.60
C HIS A 241 -20.95 -7.74 20.91
N THR A 242 -20.96 -7.45 22.21
CA THR A 242 -20.87 -6.09 22.75
C THR A 242 -19.45 -5.56 22.62
N GLU A 243 -19.30 -4.25 22.74
CA GLU A 243 -18.00 -3.58 22.81
C GLU A 243 -17.11 -4.14 23.95
N ASP A 244 -17.71 -4.62 25.05
CA ASP A 244 -16.97 -5.25 26.16
C ASP A 244 -16.29 -6.53 25.69
N MET A 245 -17.06 -7.42 25.06
CA MET A 245 -16.54 -8.67 24.52
C MET A 245 -15.46 -8.44 23.47
N LEU A 246 -15.65 -7.44 22.60
CA LEU A 246 -14.65 -7.07 21.59
C LEU A 246 -13.37 -6.54 22.23
N SER A 247 -13.48 -5.69 23.25
CA SER A 247 -12.31 -5.17 23.98
C SER A 247 -11.52 -6.27 24.68
N GLU A 248 -12.20 -7.24 25.31
CA GLU A 248 -11.55 -8.40 25.93
C GLU A 248 -10.91 -9.33 24.91
N PHE A 249 -11.54 -9.52 23.75
CA PHE A 249 -10.95 -10.29 22.65
C PHE A 249 -9.65 -9.66 22.14
N ILE A 250 -9.65 -8.34 21.89
CA ILE A 250 -8.46 -7.63 21.41
C ILE A 250 -7.37 -7.65 22.49
N MET A 251 -7.72 -7.44 23.76
CA MET A 251 -6.77 -7.57 24.87
C MET A 251 -6.16 -8.96 24.98
N THR A 252 -6.96 -10.01 24.83
CA THR A 252 -6.49 -11.40 24.83
C THR A 252 -5.53 -11.63 23.67
N SER A 253 -5.87 -11.15 22.47
CA SER A 253 -4.98 -11.21 21.31
C SER A 253 -3.66 -10.50 21.57
N LEU A 254 -3.68 -9.29 22.14
CA LEU A 254 -2.46 -8.54 22.49
C LEU A 254 -1.56 -9.31 23.46
N MET A 255 -2.14 -10.01 24.44
CA MET A 255 -1.39 -10.85 25.38
C MET A 255 -0.84 -12.11 24.72
N ASP A 256 -1.63 -12.79 23.88
CA ASP A 256 -1.21 -13.99 23.13
C ASP A 256 -0.01 -13.71 22.21
N TRP A 257 0.05 -12.49 21.66
CA TRP A 257 1.16 -12.03 20.83
C TRP A 257 2.32 -11.42 21.63
N GLY A 258 2.22 -11.31 22.95
CA GLY A 258 3.25 -10.69 23.80
C GLY A 258 3.47 -9.19 23.56
N MET A 259 2.43 -8.50 23.08
CA MET A 259 2.50 -7.10 22.63
C MET A 259 1.82 -6.10 23.56
N ASP A 260 1.10 -6.54 24.59
CA ASP A 260 0.44 -5.70 25.59
C ASP A 260 1.38 -4.63 26.18
N ARG A 261 2.66 -4.96 26.35
CA ARG A 261 3.71 -4.04 26.86
C ARG A 261 4.38 -3.19 25.79
N LYS A 262 4.19 -3.52 24.52
CA LYS A 262 4.84 -2.89 23.37
C LYS A 262 3.89 -2.04 22.54
N LEU A 263 2.61 -2.06 22.84
CA LEU A 263 1.62 -1.26 22.13
C LEU A 263 1.89 0.24 22.33
N PHE A 264 2.01 0.96 21.21
CA PHE A 264 2.19 2.41 21.18
C PHE A 264 0.88 3.13 20.88
N ALA A 265 0.25 2.73 19.78
CA ALA A 265 -0.97 3.34 19.28
C ALA A 265 -1.90 2.27 18.70
N MET A 266 -3.18 2.59 18.67
CA MET A 266 -4.24 1.86 18.01
C MET A 266 -4.97 2.79 17.05
N THR A 267 -5.26 2.28 15.87
CA THR A 267 -6.09 2.95 14.87
C THR A 267 -7.28 2.08 14.53
N PHE A 268 -8.48 2.63 14.73
CA PHE A 268 -9.73 2.02 14.31
C PHE A 268 -10.18 2.68 13.00
N ASP A 269 -10.74 1.88 12.10
CA ASP A 269 -11.39 2.40 10.91
C ASP A 269 -12.75 3.02 11.24
N ASP A 270 -13.55 2.41 12.10
CA ASP A 270 -14.89 2.87 12.49
C ASP A 270 -14.90 3.58 13.86
N SER A 271 -15.46 4.79 13.90
CA SER A 271 -15.65 5.58 15.13
C SER A 271 -16.69 4.99 16.07
N SER A 272 -17.50 4.05 15.61
CA SER A 272 -18.50 3.35 16.44
C SER A 272 -17.86 2.52 17.55
N TYR A 273 -16.53 2.29 17.51
CA TYR A 273 -15.80 1.48 18.49
C TYR A 273 -14.87 2.27 19.42
N ASP A 274 -15.10 3.58 19.57
CA ASP A 274 -14.29 4.46 20.42
C ASP A 274 -14.19 3.99 21.87
N ASN A 275 -15.29 3.44 22.39
CA ASN A 275 -15.34 2.87 23.74
C ASN A 275 -14.39 1.67 23.89
N VAL A 276 -14.20 0.87 22.83
CA VAL A 276 -13.29 -0.27 22.81
C VAL A 276 -11.85 0.21 22.98
N ALA A 277 -11.45 1.22 22.20
CA ALA A 277 -10.13 1.85 22.30
C ALA A 277 -9.91 2.46 23.69
N CYS A 278 -10.93 3.14 24.24
CA CYS A 278 -10.86 3.75 25.56
C CYS A 278 -10.63 2.72 26.67
N ARG A 279 -11.38 1.60 26.66
CA ARG A 279 -11.25 0.51 27.63
C ARG A 279 -9.87 -0.14 27.59
N ILE A 280 -9.36 -0.42 26.39
CA ILE A 280 -8.02 -0.97 26.20
C ILE A 280 -6.97 0.02 26.74
N ARG A 281 -7.09 1.31 26.40
CA ARG A 281 -6.20 2.37 26.88
C ARG A 281 -6.18 2.44 28.40
N GLU A 282 -7.34 2.40 29.05
CA GLU A 282 -7.46 2.43 30.52
C GLU A 282 -6.76 1.24 31.16
N ARG A 283 -7.02 0.02 30.68
CA ARG A 283 -6.41 -1.22 31.19
C ARG A 283 -4.88 -1.23 31.05
N LEU A 284 -4.36 -0.76 29.91
CA LEU A 284 -2.91 -0.66 29.67
C LEU A 284 -2.28 0.49 30.47
N SER A 285 -3.01 1.58 30.70
CA SER A 285 -2.56 2.73 31.50
C SER A 285 -2.46 2.39 32.98
N GLN A 286 -3.38 1.60 33.53
CA GLN A 286 -3.31 1.09 34.90
C GLN A 286 -2.00 0.33 35.15
N ASN A 287 -1.55 -0.45 34.16
CA ASN A 287 -0.29 -1.19 34.21
C ASN A 287 0.94 -0.35 33.82
N ARG A 288 0.77 0.95 33.49
CA ARG A 288 1.83 1.87 33.04
C ARG A 288 2.59 1.38 31.80
N PHE A 289 1.93 0.64 30.90
CA PHE A 289 2.56 0.11 29.69
C PHE A 289 2.60 1.11 28.54
N LEU A 290 1.73 2.12 28.56
CA LEU A 290 1.62 3.14 27.52
C LEU A 290 2.58 4.31 27.72
N LEU A 291 3.14 4.78 26.60
CA LEU A 291 3.93 6.01 26.55
C LEU A 291 3.05 7.25 26.73
N CYS A 292 3.65 8.34 27.24
CA CYS A 292 2.98 9.62 27.48
C CYS A 292 1.64 9.48 28.23
N LYS A 293 1.54 8.53 29.17
CA LYS A 293 0.30 8.22 29.92
C LYS A 293 -0.92 7.95 29.01
N GLY A 294 -0.69 7.39 27.82
CA GLY A 294 -1.74 7.06 26.85
C GLY A 294 -2.20 8.21 25.96
N GLN A 295 -1.58 9.39 26.03
CA GLN A 295 -1.98 10.56 25.21
C GLN A 295 -1.86 10.33 23.70
N LEU A 296 -0.92 9.49 23.26
CA LEU A 296 -0.67 9.19 21.84
C LEU A 296 -1.32 7.87 21.38
N PHE A 297 -2.17 7.27 22.22
CA PHE A 297 -2.62 5.91 22.02
C PHE A 297 -3.68 5.76 20.93
N GLU A 298 -4.60 6.71 20.80
CA GLU A 298 -5.73 6.59 19.89
C GLU A 298 -5.53 7.52 18.70
N VAL A 299 -5.38 6.95 17.52
CA VAL A 299 -5.16 7.69 16.27
C VAL A 299 -6.28 7.39 15.31
N ARG A 300 -7.00 8.42 14.87
CA ARG A 300 -8.11 8.28 13.91
C ARG A 300 -7.60 7.99 12.51
N CYS A 301 -8.33 7.15 11.80
CA CYS A 301 -8.03 6.77 10.43
C CYS A 301 -8.35 7.94 9.47
N ALA A 302 -7.33 8.66 9.01
CA ALA A 302 -7.50 9.77 8.05
C ALA A 302 -8.18 9.30 6.75
N ALA A 303 -7.85 8.10 6.29
CA ALA A 303 -8.50 7.48 5.14
C ALA A 303 -10.00 7.23 5.38
N ASN A 304 -10.41 6.86 6.60
CA ASN A 304 -11.82 6.70 6.93
C ASN A 304 -12.55 8.04 7.02
N VAL A 305 -11.91 9.08 7.56
CA VAL A 305 -12.48 10.44 7.56
C VAL A 305 -12.76 10.90 6.13
N ILE A 306 -11.81 10.69 5.21
CA ILE A 306 -12.01 10.99 3.77
C ILE A 306 -13.14 10.14 3.19
N LYS A 307 -13.17 8.84 3.50
CA LYS A 307 -14.25 7.94 3.04
C LYS A 307 -15.63 8.43 3.49
N LEU A 308 -15.78 8.81 4.77
CA LEU A 308 -17.03 9.33 5.32
C LEU A 308 -17.43 10.64 4.63
N MET A 309 -16.50 11.58 4.46
CA MET A 309 -16.75 12.82 3.70
C MET A 309 -17.20 12.54 2.27
N VAL A 310 -16.56 11.58 1.59
CA VAL A 310 -16.96 11.17 0.23
C VAL A 310 -18.33 10.51 0.23
N GLN A 311 -18.66 9.67 1.21
CA GLN A 311 -19.97 9.04 1.31
C GLN A 311 -21.08 10.08 1.44
N ASP A 312 -20.93 11.05 2.34
CA ASP A 312 -21.88 12.16 2.50
C ASP A 312 -22.05 12.96 1.20
N ILE A 313 -20.95 13.21 0.48
CA ILE A 313 -20.96 13.91 -0.81
C ILE A 313 -21.70 13.10 -1.88
N LEU A 314 -21.46 11.78 -1.96
CA LEU A 314 -22.12 10.92 -2.93
C LEU A 314 -23.61 10.75 -2.63
N GLU A 315 -23.99 10.65 -1.35
CA GLU A 315 -25.39 10.58 -0.93
C GLU A 315 -26.14 11.87 -1.28
N ALA A 316 -25.54 13.04 -1.05
CA ALA A 316 -26.11 14.32 -1.46
C ALA A 316 -26.30 14.46 -2.99
N LEU A 317 -25.69 13.57 -3.77
CA LEU A 317 -25.64 13.61 -5.22
C LEU A 317 -26.26 12.38 -5.89
N ASP A 318 -26.92 11.52 -5.12
CA ASP A 318 -27.39 10.21 -5.55
C ASP A 318 -28.29 10.30 -6.79
N GLU A 319 -29.24 11.25 -6.81
CA GLU A 319 -30.12 11.47 -7.96
C GLU A 319 -29.36 11.81 -9.26
N VAL A 320 -28.34 12.66 -9.17
CA VAL A 320 -27.52 13.07 -10.33
C VAL A 320 -26.68 11.90 -10.81
N ILE A 321 -26.07 11.16 -9.88
CA ILE A 321 -25.29 9.96 -10.19
C ILE A 321 -26.17 8.93 -10.89
N HIS A 322 -27.40 8.72 -10.41
CA HIS A 322 -28.37 7.82 -11.04
C HIS A 322 -28.72 8.25 -12.47
N LYS A 323 -29.01 9.53 -12.73
CA LYS A 323 -29.26 10.01 -14.10
C LYS A 323 -28.07 9.79 -15.05
N VAL A 324 -26.85 10.01 -14.56
CA VAL A 324 -25.62 9.77 -15.34
C VAL A 324 -25.44 8.27 -15.60
N ARG A 325 -25.65 7.40 -14.60
CA ARG A 325 -25.62 5.94 -14.78
C ARG A 325 -26.65 5.47 -15.80
N ASP A 326 -27.89 5.94 -15.70
CA ASP A 326 -28.97 5.57 -16.61
C ASP A 326 -28.66 6.02 -18.05
N SER A 327 -28.08 7.21 -18.19
CA SER A 327 -27.62 7.73 -19.50
C SER A 327 -26.52 6.89 -20.11
N ILE A 328 -25.50 6.52 -19.32
CA ILE A 328 -24.43 5.63 -19.78
C ILE A 328 -24.98 4.23 -20.11
N SER A 329 -25.91 3.72 -19.30
CA SER A 329 -26.57 2.43 -19.53
C SER A 329 -27.39 2.45 -20.81
N TYR A 330 -28.10 3.54 -21.10
CA TYR A 330 -28.86 3.71 -22.34
C TYR A 330 -27.94 3.69 -23.57
N ILE A 331 -26.84 4.44 -23.54
CA ILE A 331 -25.87 4.46 -24.65
C ILE A 331 -25.30 3.06 -24.90
N ARG A 332 -24.99 2.34 -23.82
CA ARG A 332 -24.39 1.00 -23.87
C ARG A 332 -25.41 -0.13 -24.11
N SER A 333 -26.71 0.18 -24.19
CA SER A 333 -27.76 -0.82 -24.33
C SER A 333 -27.72 -1.54 -25.69
N SER A 334 -27.18 -0.90 -26.73
CA SER A 334 -26.99 -1.51 -28.05
C SER A 334 -25.81 -0.91 -28.80
N GLN A 335 -25.23 -1.69 -29.72
CA GLN A 335 -24.16 -1.21 -30.60
C GLN A 335 -24.61 -0.06 -31.51
N ALA A 336 -25.90 -0.02 -31.89
CA ALA A 336 -26.44 1.04 -32.73
C ALA A 336 -26.46 2.39 -32.00
N ILE A 337 -26.90 2.42 -30.73
CA ILE A 337 -26.93 3.65 -29.93
C ILE A 337 -25.50 4.10 -29.60
N GLN A 338 -24.60 3.17 -29.25
CA GLN A 338 -23.18 3.47 -29.04
C GLN A 338 -22.56 4.09 -30.31
N GLY A 339 -22.79 3.50 -31.49
CA GLY A 339 -22.29 4.04 -32.75
C GLY A 339 -22.83 5.45 -33.05
N LYS A 340 -24.13 5.69 -32.81
CA LYS A 340 -24.72 7.03 -32.93
C LYS A 340 -24.08 8.03 -31.98
N PHE A 341 -23.83 7.63 -30.72
CA PHE A 341 -23.16 8.48 -29.74
C PHE A 341 -21.71 8.81 -30.16
N ASP A 342 -20.97 7.83 -30.65
CA ASP A 342 -19.59 8.00 -31.11
C ASP A 342 -19.54 8.96 -32.33
N GLU A 343 -20.48 8.84 -33.27
CA GLU A 343 -20.62 9.78 -34.39
C GLU A 343 -20.92 11.21 -33.90
N LEU A 344 -21.84 11.36 -32.94
CA LEU A 344 -22.17 12.66 -32.36
C LEU A 344 -20.99 13.27 -31.59
N SER A 345 -20.17 12.46 -30.95
CA SER A 345 -18.96 12.93 -30.26
C SER A 345 -17.98 13.60 -31.22
N LEU A 346 -17.87 13.08 -32.45
CA LEU A 346 -17.05 13.68 -33.51
C LEU A 346 -17.66 14.99 -34.04
N VAL A 347 -18.99 15.04 -34.19
CA VAL A 347 -19.71 16.24 -34.66
C VAL A 347 -19.61 17.39 -33.66
N VAL A 348 -19.77 17.10 -32.37
CA VAL A 348 -19.63 18.07 -31.27
C VAL A 348 -18.16 18.49 -31.07
N GLY A 349 -17.22 17.70 -31.59
CA GLY A 349 -15.79 18.01 -31.53
C GLY A 349 -15.16 17.68 -30.18
N VAL A 350 -15.67 16.65 -29.48
CA VAL A 350 -15.07 16.19 -28.22
C VAL A 350 -13.69 15.62 -28.52
N SER A 351 -12.64 16.21 -27.94
CA SER A 351 -11.25 15.80 -28.16
C SER A 351 -10.80 14.63 -27.27
N SER A 352 -11.68 14.13 -26.40
CA SER A 352 -11.37 13.03 -25.49
C SER A 352 -11.37 11.69 -26.23
N GLN A 353 -10.46 10.81 -25.81
CA GLN A 353 -10.42 9.40 -26.25
C GLN A 353 -10.93 8.45 -25.16
N ARG A 354 -11.39 8.97 -24.02
CA ARG A 354 -11.83 8.16 -22.88
C ARG A 354 -13.21 7.59 -23.14
N SER A 355 -13.39 6.28 -23.02
CA SER A 355 -14.69 5.63 -23.18
C SER A 355 -15.58 5.79 -21.95
N LEU A 356 -16.89 5.93 -22.15
CA LEU A 356 -17.88 5.87 -21.06
C LEU A 356 -18.00 4.46 -20.48
N PHE A 357 -18.04 4.35 -19.16
CA PHE A 357 -18.22 3.10 -18.43
C PHE A 357 -19.07 3.31 -17.18
N LEU A 358 -19.72 2.24 -16.70
CA LEU A 358 -20.46 2.27 -15.43
C LEU A 358 -19.49 2.07 -14.28
N ASP A 359 -19.72 2.82 -13.21
CA ASP A 359 -18.96 2.67 -11.98
C ASP A 359 -19.36 1.41 -11.20
N ASN A 360 -18.53 1.04 -10.23
CA ASN A 360 -18.89 0.06 -9.20
C ASN A 360 -19.32 0.86 -7.95
N PRO A 361 -20.60 0.79 -7.53
CA PRO A 361 -21.11 1.55 -6.38
C PRO A 361 -20.37 1.27 -5.07
N LEU A 362 -19.71 0.11 -4.94
CA LEU A 362 -18.90 -0.24 -3.78
C LEU A 362 -17.51 0.43 -3.81
N ARG A 363 -17.14 1.13 -4.88
CA ARG A 363 -15.83 1.78 -5.07
C ARG A 363 -16.04 3.23 -5.49
N TRP A 364 -16.10 4.15 -4.52
CA TRP A 364 -16.31 5.59 -4.77
C TRP A 364 -15.33 6.21 -5.80
N ASN A 365 -14.08 5.74 -5.84
CA ASN A 365 -13.10 6.16 -6.84
C ASN A 365 -13.61 5.91 -8.27
N SER A 366 -14.31 4.80 -8.51
CA SER A 366 -14.88 4.49 -9.83
C SER A 366 -16.04 5.42 -10.18
N THR A 367 -16.84 5.84 -9.19
CA THR A 367 -17.90 6.85 -9.36
C THR A 367 -17.31 8.19 -9.77
N TYR A 368 -16.21 8.61 -9.14
CA TYR A 368 -15.46 9.80 -9.55
C TYR A 368 -15.01 9.71 -11.02
N VAL A 369 -14.33 8.62 -11.42
CA VAL A 369 -13.84 8.52 -12.80
C VAL A 369 -14.99 8.47 -13.81
N MET A 370 -16.10 7.80 -13.48
CA MET A 370 -17.31 7.81 -14.32
C MET A 370 -17.84 9.23 -14.52
N LEU A 371 -18.02 10.01 -13.45
CA LEU A 371 -18.51 11.38 -13.53
C LEU A 371 -17.53 12.29 -14.29
N ASP A 372 -16.22 12.14 -14.05
CA ASP A 372 -15.16 12.88 -14.72
C ASP A 372 -15.16 12.63 -16.24
N VAL A 373 -15.29 11.38 -16.69
CA VAL A 373 -15.46 11.07 -18.12
C VAL A 373 -16.78 11.62 -18.64
N ALA A 374 -17.90 11.38 -17.96
CA ALA A 374 -19.23 11.81 -18.42
C ALA A 374 -19.30 13.33 -18.65
N LEU A 375 -18.63 14.12 -17.81
CA LEU A 375 -18.56 15.57 -17.94
C LEU A 375 -17.86 16.04 -19.24
N GLU A 376 -16.91 15.27 -19.76
CA GLU A 376 -16.23 15.57 -21.04
C GLU A 376 -17.19 15.44 -22.23
N TYR A 377 -18.23 14.61 -22.10
CA TYR A 377 -19.23 14.35 -23.14
C TYR A 377 -20.57 15.05 -22.89
N LYS A 378 -20.65 15.98 -21.93
CA LYS A 378 -21.90 16.68 -21.53
C LYS A 378 -22.76 17.08 -22.74
N GLU A 379 -22.16 17.81 -23.68
CA GLU A 379 -22.88 18.37 -24.83
C GLU A 379 -23.37 17.27 -25.81
N VAL A 380 -22.67 16.13 -25.87
CA VAL A 380 -23.08 14.98 -26.68
C VAL A 380 -24.35 14.33 -26.12
N PHE A 381 -24.49 14.24 -24.79
CA PHE A 381 -25.72 13.76 -24.16
C PHE A 381 -26.92 14.66 -24.52
N SER A 382 -26.73 15.98 -24.49
CA SER A 382 -27.79 16.94 -24.87
C SER A 382 -28.21 16.76 -26.34
N VAL A 383 -27.27 16.65 -27.27
CA VAL A 383 -27.57 16.43 -28.69
C VAL A 383 -28.21 15.05 -28.93
N LEU A 384 -27.78 14.02 -28.21
CA LEU A 384 -28.41 12.70 -28.29
C LEU A 384 -29.88 12.75 -27.90
N GLN A 385 -30.24 13.51 -26.86
CA GLN A 385 -31.63 13.67 -26.43
C GLN A 385 -32.51 14.34 -27.49
N GLU A 386 -31.98 15.34 -28.20
CA GLU A 386 -32.70 16.00 -29.30
C GLU A 386 -32.95 15.06 -30.48
N GLN A 387 -32.03 14.12 -30.72
CA GLN A 387 -32.09 13.19 -31.85
C GLN A 387 -32.73 11.84 -31.53
N ASP A 388 -32.95 11.52 -30.26
CA ASP A 388 -33.51 10.25 -29.82
C ASP A 388 -34.60 10.44 -28.76
N PRO A 389 -35.88 10.47 -29.16
CA PRO A 389 -36.99 10.62 -28.23
C PRO A 389 -37.11 9.49 -27.19
N ALA A 390 -36.48 8.33 -27.42
CA ALA A 390 -36.46 7.24 -26.44
C ALA A 390 -35.48 7.50 -25.29
N TYR A 391 -34.56 8.46 -25.44
CA TYR A 391 -33.62 8.85 -24.39
C TYR A 391 -34.24 9.88 -23.43
N THR A 392 -34.77 9.38 -22.31
CA THR A 392 -35.46 10.22 -21.30
C THR A 392 -34.61 10.55 -20.07
N ALA A 393 -33.47 9.88 -19.88
CA ALA A 393 -32.65 9.98 -18.67
C ALA A 393 -31.58 11.09 -18.71
N CYS A 394 -31.64 12.00 -19.68
CA CYS A 394 -30.62 13.05 -19.84
C CYS A 394 -30.51 13.97 -18.63
N PRO A 395 -29.32 14.13 -18.02
CA PRO A 395 -29.12 15.07 -16.94
C PRO A 395 -29.32 16.51 -17.43
N SER A 396 -29.99 17.33 -16.61
CA SER A 396 -30.19 18.76 -16.90
C SER A 396 -28.89 19.56 -16.74
N ASP A 397 -28.87 20.81 -17.22
CA ASP A 397 -27.73 21.72 -16.98
C ASP A 397 -27.45 21.94 -15.48
N ILE A 398 -28.49 21.93 -14.63
CA ILE A 398 -28.34 22.02 -13.18
C ILE A 398 -27.65 20.76 -12.65
N ASP A 399 -28.06 19.58 -13.12
CA ASP A 399 -27.45 18.30 -12.76
C ASP A 399 -25.96 18.27 -13.17
N TRP A 400 -25.64 18.72 -14.39
CA TRP A 400 -24.25 18.79 -14.87
C TRP A 400 -23.39 19.78 -14.09
N ASN A 401 -23.94 20.92 -13.70
CA ASN A 401 -23.23 21.89 -12.86
C ASN A 401 -22.96 21.34 -11.46
N ARG A 402 -23.92 20.60 -10.88
CA ARG A 402 -23.73 19.88 -9.61
C ARG A 402 -22.65 18.80 -9.73
N ALA A 403 -22.74 17.96 -10.77
CA ALA A 403 -21.75 16.93 -11.07
C ALA A 403 -20.34 17.53 -11.21
N ARG A 404 -20.18 18.61 -12.01
CA ARG A 404 -18.90 19.30 -12.20
C ARG A 404 -18.30 19.79 -10.88
N THR A 405 -19.12 20.42 -10.06
CA THR A 405 -18.68 20.97 -8.76
C THR A 405 -18.19 19.85 -7.85
N ILE A 406 -18.92 18.75 -7.76
CA ILE A 406 -18.55 17.64 -6.87
C ILE A 406 -17.40 16.82 -7.42
N THR A 407 -17.32 16.58 -8.73
CA THR A 407 -16.15 15.95 -9.35
C THR A 407 -14.87 16.72 -9.02
N SER A 408 -14.92 18.05 -8.91
CA SER A 408 -13.76 18.85 -8.49
C SER A 408 -13.33 18.60 -7.04
N PHE A 409 -14.28 18.39 -6.12
CA PHE A 409 -13.99 18.01 -4.73
C PHE A 409 -13.50 16.56 -4.64
N LEU A 410 -14.17 15.63 -5.32
CA LEU A 410 -13.80 14.21 -5.34
C LEU A 410 -12.39 14.02 -5.91
N LYS A 411 -11.98 14.80 -6.92
CA LYS A 411 -10.62 14.78 -7.45
C LYS A 411 -9.56 14.98 -6.36
N LEU A 412 -9.76 15.97 -5.49
CA LEU A 412 -8.85 16.23 -4.37
C LEU A 412 -8.79 15.03 -3.42
N PHE A 413 -9.94 14.43 -3.11
CA PHE A 413 -9.99 13.25 -2.26
C PHE A 413 -9.31 12.03 -2.90
N VAL A 414 -9.44 11.84 -4.22
CA VAL A 414 -8.73 10.77 -4.96
C VAL A 414 -7.23 10.98 -4.90
N GLU A 415 -6.74 12.20 -5.13
CA GLU A 415 -5.32 12.55 -5.06
C GLU A 415 -4.75 12.29 -3.65
N VAL A 416 -5.43 12.77 -2.61
CA VAL A 416 -5.01 12.52 -1.21
C VAL A 416 -5.08 11.05 -0.85
N SER A 417 -6.14 10.36 -1.27
CA SER A 417 -6.30 8.92 -1.03
C SER A 417 -5.17 8.13 -1.66
N ASN A 418 -4.80 8.42 -2.90
CA ASN A 418 -3.69 7.76 -3.57
C ASN A 418 -2.38 7.94 -2.79
N GLU A 419 -2.08 9.12 -2.26
CA GLU A 419 -0.90 9.33 -1.42
C GLU A 419 -0.96 8.54 -0.11
N LEU A 420 -2.13 8.46 0.54
CA LEU A 420 -2.31 7.65 1.74
C LEU A 420 -2.12 6.14 1.44
N TYR A 421 -2.61 5.67 0.29
CA TYR A 421 -2.53 4.25 -0.10
C TYR A 421 -1.18 3.86 -0.73
N ASN A 422 -0.46 4.79 -1.37
CA ASN A 422 0.82 4.55 -2.05
C ASN A 422 2.03 4.52 -1.11
N GLY A 423 1.86 4.78 0.19
CA GLY A 423 2.91 4.71 1.21
C GLY A 423 3.44 3.29 1.53
N HIS A 424 3.02 2.27 0.81
CA HIS A 424 3.51 0.90 0.91
C HIS A 424 3.67 0.30 -0.49
N ASP A 425 4.83 -0.34 -0.74
CA ASP A 425 5.21 -0.95 -2.01
C ASP A 425 4.07 -1.71 -2.72
N THR A 426 3.85 -1.32 -3.98
CA THR A 426 3.32 -2.09 -5.11
C THR A 426 2.37 -3.24 -4.80
N TYR A 427 1.08 -2.97 -4.61
CA TYR A 427 0.01 -3.88 -5.01
C TYR A 427 -1.16 -3.08 -5.58
N SER A 428 -1.29 -3.09 -6.90
CA SER A 428 -2.48 -2.57 -7.61
C SER A 428 -3.57 -3.66 -7.59
N PRO A 429 -4.80 -3.35 -7.14
CA PRO A 429 -5.90 -4.31 -7.15
C PRO A 429 -6.63 -4.27 -8.49
N LEU A 430 -6.05 -4.88 -9.52
CA LEU A 430 -6.74 -5.14 -10.79
C LEU A 430 -6.31 -6.49 -11.36
N ALA A 431 -7.00 -7.56 -10.94
CA ALA A 431 -7.09 -8.79 -11.70
C ALA A 431 -8.32 -9.60 -11.26
N SER A 432 -9.50 -9.23 -11.80
CA SER A 432 -10.54 -10.21 -12.10
C SER A 432 -11.58 -9.53 -13.00
N ASP A 433 -11.41 -9.67 -14.32
CA ASP A 433 -12.55 -9.89 -15.22
C ASP A 433 -12.03 -10.39 -16.57
N GLY A 434 -12.55 -11.53 -17.00
CA GLY A 434 -12.28 -12.13 -18.30
C GLY A 434 -11.95 -13.61 -18.26
N LEU A 435 -12.89 -14.46 -17.85
CA LEU A 435 -13.31 -15.65 -18.60
C LEU A 435 -14.45 -16.36 -17.85
N VAL A 436 -15.48 -16.69 -18.63
CA VAL A 436 -16.73 -17.34 -18.24
C VAL A 436 -16.48 -18.74 -17.65
N GLY A 437 -17.07 -19.00 -16.48
CA GLY A 437 -17.45 -20.35 -16.03
C GLY A 437 -16.72 -20.90 -14.79
N GLY A 438 -17.45 -21.05 -13.68
CA GLY A 438 -17.17 -22.06 -12.67
C GLY A 438 -16.75 -21.58 -11.27
N SER A 439 -17.71 -21.70 -10.33
CA SER A 439 -17.55 -21.97 -8.89
C SER A 439 -16.53 -21.17 -8.06
N GLY A 440 -17.08 -20.26 -7.24
CA GLY A 440 -16.87 -20.21 -5.79
C GLY A 440 -15.43 -20.17 -5.26
N GLY A 441 -14.89 -18.96 -5.13
CA GLY A 441 -13.74 -18.65 -4.28
C GLY A 441 -13.86 -17.21 -3.79
N GLU A 442 -13.97 -17.02 -2.49
CA GLU A 442 -14.05 -15.70 -1.85
C GLU A 442 -12.66 -15.05 -1.82
N SER A 443 -12.50 -13.93 -2.53
CA SER A 443 -11.34 -13.05 -2.40
C SER A 443 -11.71 -11.83 -1.56
N ALA A 444 -11.20 -11.76 -0.33
CA ALA A 444 -11.26 -10.58 0.52
C ALA A 444 -10.35 -9.50 -0.09
N ASP A 445 -10.98 -8.50 -0.72
CA ASP A 445 -10.32 -7.35 -1.32
C ASP A 445 -9.65 -6.49 -0.23
N SER A 446 -8.35 -6.26 -0.38
CA SER A 446 -7.52 -5.45 0.52
C SER A 446 -7.98 -3.99 0.54
N ARG A 447 -8.63 -3.57 1.62
CA ARG A 447 -8.95 -2.18 1.93
C ARG A 447 -8.62 -1.92 3.39
N SER A 448 -8.08 -0.73 3.63
CA SER A 448 -7.48 -0.18 4.87
C SER A 448 -6.13 -0.77 5.31
N SER A 449 -5.06 -0.04 4.99
CA SER A 449 -3.75 -0.21 5.65
C SER A 449 -2.97 1.10 5.76
N SER A 450 -3.63 2.25 5.56
CA SER A 450 -2.97 3.52 5.21
C SER A 450 -2.94 4.59 6.31
N SER A 451 -3.39 4.30 7.53
CA SER A 451 -3.49 5.34 8.59
C SER A 451 -2.33 5.39 9.60
N VAL A 452 -1.37 4.47 9.52
CA VAL A 452 -0.35 4.33 10.58
C VAL A 452 0.92 5.17 10.36
N THR A 453 1.19 5.63 9.14
CA THR A 453 2.46 6.32 8.81
C THR A 453 2.64 7.65 9.53
N LEU A 454 1.54 8.36 9.85
CA LEU A 454 1.60 9.65 10.56
C LEU A 454 1.86 9.51 12.06
N ALA A 455 1.47 8.40 12.69
CA ALA A 455 1.74 8.14 14.11
C ALA A 455 3.21 7.76 14.37
N ILE A 456 3.81 7.04 13.41
CA ILE A 456 5.17 6.50 13.53
C ILE A 456 6.25 7.60 13.42
N CYS A 457 5.96 8.72 12.75
CA CYS A 457 6.93 9.81 12.57
C CYS A 457 7.19 10.65 13.84
N ASN A 458 6.42 10.47 14.92
CA ASN A 458 6.63 11.16 16.20
C ASN A 458 7.62 10.45 17.15
N ASN A 459 8.27 9.37 16.70
CA ASN A 459 9.30 8.64 17.46
C ASN A 459 10.66 9.36 17.57
N GLY A 460 10.75 10.63 17.16
CA GLY A 460 11.97 11.42 17.22
C GLY A 460 11.81 12.66 18.10
N ASN A 461 11.88 12.48 19.42
CA ASN A 461 12.54 13.41 20.35
C ASN A 461 12.78 12.78 21.72
#